data_AF-A0A931EE77-F1
#
_entry.id   AF-A0A931EE77-F1
#
_cell.length_a   1.000
_cell.length_b   1.000
_cell.length_c   1.000
_cell.angle_alpha   90.00
_cell.angle_beta   90.00
_cell.angle_gamma   90.00
#
_symmetry.space_group_name_H-M   'P 1'
#
loop_
_entity.id
_entity.type
_entity.pdbx_description
1 polymer ?
#
loop_
_entity_poly.entity_id
_entity_poly.type
_entity_poly.pdbx_seq_one_letter_code
_entity_poly.pdbx_strand_id
1 'polypeptide(L)'
;MTSSRDDVARDIGQLLVAGQELRDLIRESRKGLQKGLELLDRGVGIDEALRVLNTAERRLAMTEHLSGFEECRHRLRLSITVAGLEEGMSIGDLARAFGVSRQLASRMAKQARGDL
;
A
#
# COMPACT_ATOMS: atom_id res chain seq x y z
N MET A 1 1.80 -21.50 17.85
CA MET A 1 2.24 -20.11 17.71
C MET A 1 3.14 -20.06 16.49
N THR A 2 2.73 -19.36 15.42
CA THR A 2 3.63 -19.06 14.29
C THR A 2 4.76 -18.15 14.79
N SER A 3 5.96 -18.31 14.27
CA SER A 3 7.09 -17.44 14.66
C SER A 3 6.85 -16.01 14.17
N SER A 4 7.37 -15.00 14.85
CA SER A 4 7.36 -13.61 14.36
C SER A 4 8.01 -13.47 12.97
N ARG A 5 8.94 -14.37 12.61
CA ARG A 5 9.47 -14.49 11.25
C ARG A 5 8.43 -14.95 10.23
N ASP A 6 7.57 -15.89 10.61
CA ASP A 6 6.48 -16.37 9.74
C ASP A 6 5.44 -15.26 9.54
N ASP A 7 5.22 -14.42 10.55
CA ASP A 7 4.35 -13.26 10.45
C ASP A 7 4.90 -12.22 9.47
N VAL A 8 6.20 -11.91 9.55
CA VAL A 8 6.88 -11.04 8.57
C VAL A 8 6.77 -11.63 7.16
N ALA A 9 7.07 -12.91 6.97
CA ALA A 9 7.00 -13.55 5.66
C ALA A 9 5.59 -13.50 5.05
N ARG A 10 4.55 -13.70 5.88
CA ARG A 10 3.16 -13.58 5.47
C ARG A 10 2.82 -12.16 5.04
N ASP A 11 3.19 -11.16 5.84
CA ASP A 11 2.91 -9.76 5.54
C ASP A 11 3.66 -9.26 4.30
N ILE A 12 4.88 -9.77 4.05
CA ILE A 12 5.59 -9.57 2.78
C ILE A 12 4.74 -10.12 1.63
N GLY A 13 4.25 -11.35 1.75
CA GLY A 13 3.38 -11.96 0.73
C GLY A 13 2.13 -11.12 0.45
N GLN A 14 1.45 -10.64 1.48
CA GLN A 14 0.27 -9.78 1.34
C GLN A 14 0.61 -8.46 0.65
N LEU A 15 1.71 -7.82 1.03
CA LEU A 15 2.15 -6.56 0.40
C LEU A 15 2.51 -6.75 -1.08
N LEU A 16 3.11 -7.88 -1.45
CA LEU A 16 3.40 -8.21 -2.84
C LEU A 16 2.12 -8.36 -3.66
N VAL A 17 1.10 -9.04 -3.14
CA VAL A 17 -0.21 -9.17 -3.79
C VAL A 17 -0.89 -7.82 -3.95
N ALA A 18 -1.02 -7.04 -2.87
CA ALA A 18 -1.65 -5.71 -2.93
C ALA A 18 -0.91 -4.76 -3.88
N GLY A 19 0.43 -4.80 -3.88
CA GLY A 19 1.25 -4.01 -4.81
C GLY A 19 1.08 -4.44 -6.27
N GLN A 20 0.89 -5.74 -6.51
CA GLN A 20 0.60 -6.26 -7.84
C GLN A 20 -0.75 -5.76 -8.36
N GLU A 21 -1.80 -5.84 -7.54
CA GLU A 21 -3.15 -5.38 -7.88
C GLU A 21 -3.18 -3.88 -8.16
N LEU A 22 -2.58 -3.07 -7.28
CA LEU A 22 -2.48 -1.62 -7.47
C LEU A 22 -1.75 -1.27 -8.77
N ARG A 23 -0.67 -1.98 -9.08
CA ARG A 23 0.08 -1.76 -10.34
C ARG A 23 -0.77 -2.07 -11.57
N ASP A 24 -1.53 -3.16 -11.54
CA ASP A 24 -2.37 -3.56 -12.67
C ASP A 24 -3.50 -2.54 -12.86
N LEU A 25 -4.11 -2.06 -11.78
CA LEU A 25 -5.11 -1.00 -11.84
C LEU A 25 -4.56 0.32 -12.41
N ILE A 26 -3.35 0.73 -12.02
CA ILE A 26 -2.70 1.93 -12.58
C ILE A 26 -2.48 1.77 -14.09
N ARG A 27 -2.03 0.58 -14.52
CA ARG A 27 -1.81 0.28 -15.95
C ARG A 27 -3.12 0.33 -16.74
N GLU A 28 -4.19 -0.25 -16.20
CA GLU A 28 -5.51 -0.21 -16.83
C GLU A 28 -6.10 1.20 -16.86
N SER A 29 -5.93 1.96 -15.79
CA SER A 29 -6.38 3.35 -15.70
C SER A 29 -5.69 4.22 -16.74
N ARG A 30 -4.39 4.02 -16.96
CA ARG A 30 -3.64 4.69 -18.04
C ARG A 30 -4.25 4.40 -19.41
N LYS A 31 -4.53 3.12 -19.73
CA LYS A 31 -5.16 2.74 -21.00
C LYS A 31 -6.54 3.39 -21.17
N GLY A 32 -7.33 3.42 -20.09
CA GLY A 32 -8.62 4.10 -20.06
C GLY A 32 -8.46 5.58 -20.42
N LEU A 33 -7.61 6.31 -19.69
CA LEU A 33 -7.36 7.73 -19.92
C LEU A 33 -6.86 8.03 -21.35
N GLN A 34 -5.98 7.20 -21.91
CA GLN A 34 -5.53 7.33 -23.30
C GLN A 34 -6.71 7.25 -24.28
N LYS A 35 -7.60 6.26 -24.10
CA LYS A 35 -8.82 6.15 -24.92
C LYS A 35 -9.76 7.34 -24.72
N GLY A 36 -9.86 7.86 -23.49
CA GLY A 36 -10.62 9.07 -23.20
C GLY A 36 -10.10 10.27 -23.98
N LEU A 37 -8.78 10.45 -24.04
CA LEU A 37 -8.15 11.51 -24.85
C LEU A 37 -8.47 11.35 -26.34
N GLU A 38 -8.35 10.15 -26.89
CA GLU A 38 -8.67 9.88 -28.30
C GLU A 38 -10.13 10.21 -28.65
N LEU A 39 -11.07 9.99 -27.72
CA LEU A 39 -12.48 10.36 -27.92
C LEU A 39 -12.66 11.88 -27.94
N LEU A 40 -12.04 12.58 -26.99
CA LEU A 40 -12.09 14.03 -26.93
C LEU A 40 -11.44 14.68 -28.16
N ASP A 41 -10.33 14.15 -28.64
CA ASP A 41 -9.65 14.60 -29.87
C ASP A 41 -10.54 14.43 -31.11
N ARG A 42 -11.49 13.50 -31.09
CA ARG A 42 -12.48 13.27 -32.14
C ARG A 42 -13.75 14.11 -31.97
N GLY A 43 -13.80 15.00 -30.98
CA GLY A 43 -14.95 15.88 -30.71
C GLY A 43 -16.10 15.21 -29.96
N VAL A 44 -15.88 14.03 -29.35
CA VAL A 44 -16.88 13.39 -28.50
C VAL A 44 -17.11 14.22 -27.23
N GLY A 45 -18.37 14.30 -26.79
CA GLY A 45 -18.74 15.03 -25.58
C GLY A 45 -18.10 14.46 -24.31
N ILE A 46 -17.83 15.33 -23.33
CA ILE A 46 -17.23 14.93 -22.04
C ILE A 46 -18.10 13.89 -21.32
N ASP A 47 -19.42 14.00 -21.38
CA ASP A 47 -20.35 13.07 -20.73
C ASP A 47 -20.23 11.64 -21.29
N GLU A 48 -20.09 11.51 -22.61
CA GLU A 48 -19.85 10.23 -23.26
C GLU A 48 -18.45 9.69 -22.96
N ALA A 49 -17.42 10.54 -22.99
CA ALA A 49 -16.07 10.15 -22.61
C ALA A 49 -16.02 9.64 -21.15
N LEU A 50 -16.69 10.31 -20.21
CA LEU A 50 -16.77 9.89 -18.80
C LEU A 50 -17.48 8.54 -18.61
N ARG A 51 -18.53 8.27 -19.41
CA ARG A 51 -19.22 6.97 -19.43
C ARG A 51 -18.29 5.86 -19.93
N VAL A 52 -17.57 6.08 -21.03
CA VAL A 52 -16.61 5.10 -21.57
C VAL A 52 -15.45 4.85 -20.61
N LEU A 53 -14.98 5.90 -19.92
CA LEU A 53 -13.92 5.80 -18.93
C LEU A 53 -14.34 5.04 -17.66
N ASN A 54 -15.64 4.91 -17.41
CA ASN A 54 -16.18 4.37 -16.16
C ASN A 54 -15.58 5.03 -14.91
N THR A 55 -15.56 6.37 -14.93
CA THR A 55 -14.77 7.20 -14.01
C THR A 55 -15.12 6.96 -12.53
N ALA A 56 -16.40 6.74 -12.22
CA ALA A 56 -16.85 6.54 -10.85
C ALA A 56 -16.32 5.23 -10.25
N GLU A 57 -16.46 4.11 -10.96
CA GLU A 57 -15.97 2.80 -10.53
C GLU A 57 -14.45 2.79 -10.41
N ARG A 58 -13.74 3.34 -11.42
CA ARG A 58 -12.27 3.44 -11.38
C ARG A 58 -11.76 4.24 -10.19
N ARG A 59 -12.43 5.34 -9.85
CA ARG A 59 -12.05 6.18 -8.69
C ARG A 59 -12.18 5.39 -7.38
N LEU A 60 -13.27 4.64 -7.21
CA LEU A 60 -13.50 3.82 -6.02
C LEU A 60 -12.43 2.72 -5.92
N ALA A 61 -12.24 1.95 -7.00
CA ALA A 61 -11.20 0.91 -7.05
C ALA A 61 -9.80 1.47 -6.72
N MET A 62 -9.43 2.63 -7.27
CA MET A 62 -8.14 3.25 -6.98
C MET A 62 -7.99 3.60 -5.50
N THR A 63 -9.04 4.15 -4.89
CA THR A 63 -9.05 4.52 -3.48
C THR A 63 -8.91 3.28 -2.59
N GLU A 64 -9.64 2.21 -2.91
CA GLU A 64 -9.62 0.95 -2.18
C GLU A 64 -8.25 0.25 -2.27
N HIS A 65 -7.69 0.11 -3.47
CA HIS A 65 -6.38 -0.53 -3.64
C HIS A 65 -5.23 0.29 -3.05
N LEU A 66 -5.27 1.62 -3.12
CA LEU A 66 -4.29 2.47 -2.43
C LEU A 66 -4.37 2.29 -0.92
N SER A 67 -5.58 2.31 -0.36
CA SER A 67 -5.80 2.10 1.08
C SER A 67 -5.31 0.72 1.51
N GLY A 68 -5.71 -0.34 0.81
CA GLY A 68 -5.30 -1.71 1.11
C GLY A 68 -3.77 -1.92 1.00
N PHE A 69 -3.13 -1.28 0.02
CA PHE A 69 -1.67 -1.30 -0.10
C PHE A 69 -0.98 -0.63 1.10
N GLU A 70 -1.42 0.56 1.50
CA GLU A 70 -0.85 1.26 2.65
C GLU A 70 -1.11 0.54 3.98
N GLU A 71 -2.27 -0.12 4.13
CA GLU A 71 -2.53 -1.02 5.25
C GLU A 71 -1.56 -2.21 5.30
N CYS A 72 -1.30 -2.85 4.15
CA CYS A 72 -0.32 -3.94 4.08
C CYS A 72 1.10 -3.45 4.45
N ARG A 73 1.50 -2.26 3.97
CA ARG A 73 2.78 -1.64 4.34
C ARG A 73 2.87 -1.35 5.83
N HIS A 74 1.76 -0.89 6.40
CA HIS A 74 1.68 -0.61 7.83
C HIS A 74 1.82 -1.90 8.65
N ARG A 75 1.06 -2.95 8.32
CA ARG A 75 1.15 -4.26 8.99
C ARG A 75 2.56 -4.85 8.91
N LEU A 76 3.16 -4.86 7.72
CA LEU A 76 4.53 -5.35 7.53
C LEU A 76 5.53 -4.59 8.41
N ARG A 77 5.37 -3.27 8.55
CA ARG A 77 6.25 -2.48 9.41
C ARG A 77 6.13 -2.88 10.87
N LEU A 78 4.92 -3.17 11.34
CA LEU A 78 4.67 -3.62 12.71
C LEU A 78 5.24 -5.03 12.93
N SER A 79 5.00 -5.98 12.02
CA SER A 79 5.55 -7.34 12.18
C SER A 79 7.08 -7.37 12.14
N ILE A 80 7.72 -6.58 11.25
CA ILE A 80 9.19 -6.41 11.27
C ILE A 80 9.64 -5.80 12.61
N THR A 81 8.89 -4.85 13.15
CA THR A 81 9.21 -4.24 14.44
C THR A 81 9.14 -5.25 15.58
N VAL A 82 8.10 -6.09 15.62
CA VAL A 82 7.98 -7.18 16.61
C VAL A 82 9.15 -8.15 16.49
N ALA A 83 9.36 -8.72 15.29
CA ALA A 83 10.40 -9.69 15.03
C ALA A 83 11.80 -9.13 15.36
N GLY A 84 12.08 -7.90 14.96
CA GLY A 84 13.35 -7.25 15.25
C GLY A 84 13.59 -7.07 16.76
N LEU A 85 12.57 -6.67 17.53
CA LEU A 85 12.70 -6.54 18.98
C LEU A 85 12.94 -7.90 19.66
N GLU A 86 12.25 -8.95 19.22
CA GLU A 86 12.44 -10.31 19.72
C GLU A 86 13.84 -10.86 19.39
N GLU A 87 14.40 -10.46 18.24
CA GLU A 87 15.78 -10.77 17.83
C GLU A 87 16.83 -9.86 18.49
N GLY A 88 16.42 -8.95 19.38
CA GLY A 88 17.32 -8.11 20.17
C GLY A 88 17.73 -6.79 19.51
N MET A 89 17.11 -6.38 18.39
CA MET A 89 17.33 -5.06 17.80
C MET A 89 16.88 -3.96 18.77
N SER A 90 17.69 -2.91 18.90
CA SER A 90 17.29 -1.73 19.65
C SER A 90 16.32 -0.85 18.83
N ILE A 91 15.60 0.05 19.50
CA ILE A 91 14.84 1.13 18.82
C ILE A 91 15.73 1.95 17.88
N GLY A 92 17.03 2.08 18.18
CA GLY A 92 17.99 2.76 17.32
C GLY A 92 18.29 1.99 16.02
N ASP A 93 18.37 0.67 16.10
CA ASP A 93 18.56 -0.20 14.92
C ASP A 93 17.33 -0.16 14.02
N LEU A 94 16.13 -0.26 14.61
CA LEU A 94 14.87 -0.15 13.89
C LEU A 94 14.70 1.22 13.21
N ALA A 95 15.06 2.31 13.91
CA ALA A 95 15.02 3.66 13.34
C ALA A 95 15.92 3.77 12.09
N ARG A 96 17.14 3.23 12.16
CA ARG A 96 18.07 3.20 11.02
C ARG A 96 17.54 2.33 9.88
N ALA A 97 17.04 1.13 10.18
CA ALA A 97 16.54 0.20 9.17
C ALA A 97 15.34 0.77 8.39
N PHE A 98 14.43 1.47 9.07
CA PHE A 98 13.29 2.11 8.42
C PHE A 98 13.59 3.50 7.84
N GLY A 99 14.77 4.07 8.09
CA GLY A 99 15.10 5.43 7.65
C GLY A 99 14.25 6.51 8.33
N VAL A 100 13.92 6.34 9.62
CA VAL A 100 13.04 7.25 10.38
C VAL A 100 13.69 7.79 11.65
N SER A 101 13.09 8.80 12.26
CA SER A 101 13.53 9.31 13.55
C SER A 101 13.33 8.28 14.67
N ARG A 102 14.18 8.35 15.71
CA ARG A 102 14.07 7.47 16.89
C ARG A 102 12.73 7.59 17.61
N GLN A 103 12.13 8.79 17.62
CA GLN A 103 10.82 9.02 18.21
C GLN A 103 9.72 8.28 17.42
N LEU A 104 9.79 8.32 16.08
CA LEU A 104 8.84 7.59 15.24
C LEU A 104 9.00 6.08 15.40
N ALA A 105 10.23 5.56 15.43
CA ALA A 105 10.50 4.14 15.71
C ALA A 105 10.00 3.71 17.09
N SER A 106 10.14 4.56 18.12
CA SER A 106 9.59 4.29 19.45
C SER A 106 8.06 4.19 19.44
N ARG A 107 7.36 5.05 18.68
CA ARG A 107 5.90 4.95 18.51
C ARG A 107 5.50 3.66 17.79
N MET A 108 6.24 3.27 16.75
CA MET A 108 6.01 2.01 16.04
C MET A 108 6.16 0.81 16.97
N ALA A 109 7.18 0.79 17.83
CA ALA A 109 7.39 -0.29 18.79
C ALA A 109 6.28 -0.38 19.85
N LYS A 110 5.76 0.77 20.33
CA LYS A 110 4.59 0.80 21.22
C LYS A 110 3.35 0.24 20.53
N GLN A 111 3.10 0.69 19.30
CA GLN A 111 1.95 0.23 18.51
C GLN A 111 2.03 -1.27 18.24
N ALA A 112 3.21 -1.77 17.88
CA ALA A 112 3.47 -3.18 17.61
C ALA A 112 3.21 -4.09 18.83
N ARG A 113 3.31 -3.54 20.05
CA ARG A 113 3.02 -4.24 21.32
C ARG A 113 1.55 -4.12 21.75
N GLY A 114 0.75 -3.32 21.06
CA GLY A 114 -0.64 -3.01 21.44
C GLY A 114 -0.77 -1.93 22.51
N ASP A 115 0.27 -1.13 22.74
CA ASP A 115 0.30 -0.08 23.77
C ASP A 115 -0.29 1.28 23.28
N LEU A 116 -0.99 1.28 22.15
CA LEU A 116 -1.57 2.47 21.49
C LEU A 116 -2.98 2.20 20.96
#